data_AF-A0A7Y5RLW9-F1
#
_entry.id   AF-A0A7Y5RLW9-F1
#
_cell.length_a   1.000
_cell.length_b   1.000
_cell.length_c   1.000
_cell.angle_alpha   90.00
_cell.angle_beta   90.00
_cell.angle_gamma   90.00
#
_symmetry.space_group_name_H-M   'P 1'
#
loop_
_entity.id
_entity.type
_entity.pdbx_description
1 polymer ?
#
loop_
_entity_poly.entity_id
_entity_poly.type
_entity_poly.pdbx_seq_one_letter_code
_entity_poly.pdbx_strand_id
1 'polypeptide(L)'
;DHGFTSVEADFWLVDGELYLGHDGPDLTRTLRSHYLDPLAKRFRANGGSVYPGWDGELRLLIDVKSDGPATWPVIERQLSAYPELMTVYRQGRVHHGAVTAVVSGNRDLPAMQAATTRWSFYDGRLTDLGKGISPTLMPLVSNNWSAVGYTGGPFTAAHRALLRSYVDRAHAEGYQIRFWATPDAPGATRDTVWSEELAADVDVFNTDDLAGLQSWLLAHDPQEG
;
A
#
# COMPACT_ATOMS: atom_id res chain seq x y z
N ASP A 1 -8.77 -17.18 1.37
CA ASP A 1 -7.98 -15.93 1.47
C ASP A 1 -6.71 -16.22 2.23
N HIS A 2 -5.56 -15.75 1.74
CA HIS A 2 -4.22 -16.06 2.25
C HIS A 2 -3.82 -15.26 3.52
N GLY A 3 -4.75 -14.55 4.15
CA GLY A 3 -4.51 -13.78 5.37
C GLY A 3 -3.89 -12.38 5.17
N PHE A 4 -3.47 -12.02 3.96
CA PHE A 4 -2.83 -10.73 3.70
C PHE A 4 -3.76 -9.53 3.91
N THR A 5 -3.19 -8.47 4.50
CA THR A 5 -3.92 -7.28 4.97
C THR A 5 -3.65 -6.04 4.12
N SER A 6 -2.95 -6.20 2.99
CA SER A 6 -2.67 -5.12 2.05
C SER A 6 -2.92 -5.60 0.63
N VAL A 7 -3.54 -4.74 -0.19
CA VAL A 7 -3.78 -5.00 -1.61
C VAL A 7 -3.52 -3.72 -2.40
N GLU A 8 -2.97 -3.86 -3.60
CA GLU A 8 -2.74 -2.78 -4.55
C GLU A 8 -3.54 -3.05 -5.83
N ALA A 9 -3.99 -1.96 -6.46
CA ALA A 9 -4.68 -2.01 -7.73
C ALA A 9 -4.52 -0.71 -8.52
N ASP A 10 -4.32 -0.88 -9.82
CA ASP A 10 -4.20 0.18 -10.80
C ASP A 10 -5.57 0.74 -11.21
N PHE A 11 -5.72 2.06 -11.19
CA PHE A 11 -6.95 2.74 -11.58
C PHE A 11 -6.73 3.88 -12.57
N TRP A 12 -7.69 3.99 -13.48
CA TRP A 12 -7.80 5.04 -14.49
C TRP A 12 -9.07 5.84 -14.26
N LEU A 13 -8.97 7.17 -14.36
CA LEU A 13 -10.12 8.05 -14.39
C LEU A 13 -10.68 8.10 -15.82
N VAL A 14 -11.93 7.67 -15.99
CA VAL A 14 -12.66 7.78 -17.27
C VAL A 14 -14.05 8.33 -16.97
N ASP A 15 -14.39 9.47 -17.58
CA ASP A 15 -15.71 10.12 -17.47
C ASP A 15 -16.25 10.27 -16.03
N GLY A 16 -15.35 10.55 -15.07
CA GLY A 16 -15.71 10.80 -13.67
C GLY A 16 -15.81 9.54 -12.79
N GLU A 17 -15.45 8.37 -13.32
CA GLU A 17 -15.44 7.07 -12.65
C GLU A 17 -14.03 6.44 -12.66
N LEU A 18 -13.73 5.58 -11.67
CA LEU A 18 -12.43 4.95 -11.46
C LEU A 18 -12.48 3.49 -11.91
N TYR A 19 -11.88 3.21 -13.06
CA TYR A 19 -11.84 1.88 -13.66
C TYR A 19 -10.52 1.18 -13.39
N LEU A 20 -10.59 -0.10 -13.09
CA LEU A 20 -9.45 -0.95 -12.80
C LEU A 20 -8.65 -1.24 -14.08
N GLY A 21 -7.33 -1.35 -13.98
CA GLY A 21 -6.52 -2.06 -14.97
C GLY A 21 -5.07 -1.57 -15.08
N HIS A 22 -4.16 -2.49 -15.40
CA HIS A 22 -2.72 -2.20 -15.45
C HIS A 22 -2.31 -1.50 -16.76
N ASP A 23 -2.63 -2.12 -17.90
CA ASP A 23 -2.27 -1.63 -19.25
C ASP A 23 -3.32 -0.69 -19.85
N GLY A 24 -4.42 -0.43 -19.12
CA GLY A 24 -5.53 0.42 -19.54
C GLY A 24 -6.80 0.11 -18.74
N PRO A 25 -7.85 0.95 -18.87
CA PRO A 25 -9.08 0.79 -18.13
C PRO A 25 -9.91 -0.41 -18.63
N ASP A 26 -10.27 -1.31 -17.71
CA ASP A 26 -11.39 -2.25 -17.88
C ASP A 26 -12.69 -1.55 -17.48
N LEU A 27 -13.46 -1.13 -18.49
CA LEU A 27 -14.71 -0.38 -18.30
C LEU A 27 -15.85 -1.20 -17.65
N THR A 28 -15.62 -2.47 -17.32
CA THR A 28 -16.57 -3.30 -16.57
C THR A 28 -16.27 -3.37 -15.08
N ARG A 29 -15.09 -2.89 -14.65
CA ARG A 29 -14.56 -3.07 -13.30
C ARG A 29 -14.21 -1.73 -12.68
N THR A 30 -14.92 -1.31 -11.64
CA THR A 30 -14.65 -0.04 -10.94
C THR A 30 -14.06 -0.26 -9.56
N LEU A 31 -13.42 0.78 -9.00
CA LEU A 31 -12.99 0.82 -7.59
C LEU A 31 -14.15 0.42 -6.67
N ARG A 32 -15.34 0.97 -6.93
CA ARG A 32 -16.53 0.70 -6.14
C ARG A 32 -16.94 -0.77 -6.20
N SER A 33 -17.15 -1.32 -7.40
CA SER A 33 -17.71 -2.66 -7.55
C SER A 33 -16.74 -3.77 -7.16
N HIS A 34 -15.42 -3.54 -7.31
CA HIS A 34 -14.40 -4.56 -7.01
C HIS A 34 -13.81 -4.48 -5.61
N TYR A 35 -13.79 -3.30 -4.98
CA TYR A 35 -13.18 -3.13 -3.66
C TYR A 35 -14.18 -2.61 -2.64
N LEU A 36 -14.77 -1.42 -2.83
CA LEU A 36 -15.53 -0.77 -1.77
C LEU A 36 -16.82 -1.54 -1.39
N ASP A 37 -17.62 -1.97 -2.38
CA ASP A 37 -18.84 -2.72 -2.12
C ASP A 37 -18.56 -4.10 -1.49
N PRO A 38 -17.61 -4.91 -2.02
CA PRO A 38 -17.23 -6.17 -1.38
C PRO A 38 -16.66 -6.02 0.03
N LEU A 39 -15.81 -5.01 0.27
CA LEU A 39 -15.24 -4.74 1.60
C LEU A 39 -16.30 -4.31 2.60
N ALA A 40 -17.20 -3.39 2.21
CA ALA A 40 -18.32 -2.99 3.06
C ALA A 40 -19.24 -4.16 3.40
N LYS A 41 -19.48 -5.07 2.44
CA LYS A 41 -20.24 -6.30 2.68
C LYS A 41 -19.54 -7.21 3.70
N ARG A 42 -18.23 -7.43 3.56
CA ARG A 42 -17.42 -8.23 4.50
C ARG A 42 -17.40 -7.60 5.89
N PHE A 43 -17.13 -6.30 5.98
CA PHE A 43 -17.14 -5.52 7.22
C PHE A 43 -18.44 -5.72 8.01
N ARG A 44 -19.60 -5.57 7.35
CA ARG A 44 -20.91 -5.77 7.99
C ARG A 44 -21.15 -7.22 8.40
N ALA A 45 -20.74 -8.18 7.56
CA ALA A 45 -20.91 -9.61 7.86
C ALA A 45 -20.07 -10.08 9.06
N ASN A 46 -18.91 -9.45 9.29
CA ASN A 46 -17.99 -9.81 10.36
C ASN A 46 -18.15 -8.96 11.63
N GLY A 47 -19.17 -8.10 11.69
CA GLY A 47 -19.44 -7.29 12.88
C GLY A 47 -18.47 -6.11 13.08
N GLY A 48 -17.91 -5.58 12.00
CA GLY A 48 -17.04 -4.39 12.04
C GLY A 48 -15.59 -4.62 11.65
N SER A 49 -15.25 -5.76 11.03
CA SER A 49 -13.88 -6.09 10.63
C SER A 49 -13.80 -6.66 9.21
N VAL A 50 -12.67 -6.47 8.51
CA VAL A 50 -12.49 -7.07 7.18
C VAL A 50 -12.33 -8.60 7.27
N TYR A 51 -11.63 -9.08 8.31
CA TYR A 51 -11.48 -10.50 8.62
C TYR A 51 -12.19 -10.85 9.94
N PRO A 52 -12.85 -12.01 10.04
CA PRO A 52 -13.53 -12.42 11.28
C PRO A 52 -12.59 -12.41 12.49
N GLY A 53 -12.97 -11.69 13.55
CA GLY A 53 -12.22 -11.65 14.82
C GLY A 53 -10.90 -10.86 14.77
N TRP A 54 -10.57 -10.21 13.65
CA TRP A 54 -9.40 -9.36 13.51
C TRP A 54 -9.76 -7.89 13.76
N ASP A 55 -8.97 -7.20 14.57
CA ASP A 55 -9.17 -5.79 14.95
C ASP A 55 -8.26 -4.80 14.20
N GLY A 56 -7.48 -5.29 13.23
CA GLY A 56 -6.63 -4.47 12.37
C GLY A 56 -7.33 -3.87 11.15
N GLU A 57 -6.54 -3.19 10.32
CA GLU A 57 -7.02 -2.45 9.15
C GLU A 57 -6.47 -3.03 7.85
N LEU A 58 -7.33 -3.20 6.85
CA LEU A 58 -6.88 -3.52 5.50
C LEU A 58 -6.34 -2.26 4.82
N ARG A 59 -5.13 -2.33 4.27
CA ARG A 59 -4.61 -1.29 3.38
C ARG A 59 -5.06 -1.53 1.93
N LEU A 60 -5.68 -0.53 1.34
CA LEU A 60 -5.99 -0.49 -0.09
C LEU A 60 -5.11 0.56 -0.76
N LEU A 61 -4.09 0.14 -1.50
CA LEU A 61 -3.32 1.02 -2.36
C LEU A 61 -4.10 1.25 -3.67
N ILE A 62 -4.36 2.51 -3.98
CA ILE A 62 -5.02 2.97 -5.20
C ILE A 62 -3.91 3.55 -6.09
N ASP A 63 -3.34 2.76 -7.01
CA ASP A 63 -2.31 3.22 -7.94
C ASP A 63 -2.95 3.98 -9.10
N VAL A 64 -2.79 5.31 -9.09
CA VAL A 64 -3.40 6.18 -10.09
C VAL A 64 -2.55 6.23 -11.35
N LYS A 65 -3.11 5.73 -12.46
CA LYS A 65 -2.47 5.79 -13.80
C LYS A 65 -2.84 7.03 -14.62
N SER A 66 -3.91 7.73 -14.23
CA SER A 66 -4.37 8.99 -14.85
C SER A 66 -3.78 10.24 -14.17
N ASP A 67 -4.23 11.43 -14.55
CA ASP A 67 -3.81 12.68 -13.91
C ASP A 67 -4.21 12.72 -12.43
N GLY A 68 -3.23 12.89 -11.53
CA GLY A 68 -3.44 12.88 -10.08
C GLY A 68 -4.43 13.96 -9.59
N PRO A 69 -4.22 15.24 -9.94
CA PRO A 69 -5.14 16.33 -9.58
C PRO A 69 -6.60 16.13 -10.01
N ALA A 70 -6.84 15.58 -11.20
CA ALA A 70 -8.20 15.25 -11.65
C ALA A 70 -8.79 14.02 -10.94
N THR A 71 -7.94 13.03 -10.60
CA THR A 71 -8.37 11.74 -10.05
C THR A 71 -8.64 11.81 -8.54
N TRP A 72 -7.81 12.52 -7.79
CA TRP A 72 -7.88 12.53 -6.33
C TRP A 72 -9.25 12.98 -5.77
N PRO A 73 -9.91 14.05 -6.28
CA PRO A 73 -11.25 14.42 -5.84
C PRO A 73 -12.31 13.32 -6.09
N VAL A 74 -12.13 12.50 -7.12
CA VAL A 74 -13.02 11.36 -7.41
C VAL A 74 -12.79 10.23 -6.41
N ILE A 75 -11.54 9.93 -6.08
CA ILE A 75 -11.19 8.98 -5.00
C ILE A 75 -11.85 9.41 -3.70
N GLU A 76 -11.62 10.65 -3.27
CA GLU A 76 -12.17 11.20 -2.02
C GLU A 76 -13.71 11.10 -1.98
N ARG A 77 -14.39 11.45 -3.08
CA ARG A 77 -15.85 11.34 -3.19
C ARG A 77 -16.31 9.90 -3.03
N GLN A 78 -15.66 8.94 -3.68
CA GLN A 78 -16.07 7.53 -3.60
C GLN A 78 -15.82 6.93 -2.22
N LEU A 79 -14.66 7.18 -1.60
CA LEU A 79 -14.34 6.68 -0.27
C LEU A 79 -15.27 7.29 0.79
N SER A 80 -15.60 8.58 0.67
CA SER A 80 -16.51 9.26 1.60
C SER A 80 -17.93 8.68 1.65
N ALA A 81 -18.32 7.90 0.64
CA ALA A 81 -19.61 7.21 0.59
C ALA A 81 -19.67 5.97 1.52
N TYR A 82 -18.53 5.58 2.11
CA TYR A 82 -18.41 4.43 3.04
C TYR A 82 -17.81 4.88 4.39
N PRO A 83 -18.41 5.87 5.08
CA PRO A 83 -17.81 6.51 6.25
C PRO A 83 -17.59 5.57 7.45
N GLU A 84 -18.33 4.46 7.54
CA GLU A 84 -18.18 3.44 8.57
C GLU A 84 -17.00 2.49 8.32
N LEU A 85 -16.54 2.41 7.07
CA LEU A 85 -15.50 1.48 6.63
C LEU A 85 -14.12 2.15 6.66
N MET A 86 -14.07 3.41 6.23
CA MET A 86 -12.82 4.07 5.86
C MET A 86 -12.16 4.80 7.03
N THR A 87 -10.84 4.65 7.14
CA THR A 87 -9.98 5.54 7.92
C THR A 87 -10.02 6.94 7.30
N VAL A 88 -10.17 7.97 8.13
CA VAL A 88 -10.32 9.35 7.69
C VAL A 88 -9.46 10.30 8.52
N TYR A 89 -8.71 11.17 7.85
CA TYR A 89 -8.10 12.33 8.47
C TYR A 89 -9.10 13.48 8.54
N ARG A 90 -9.31 14.07 9.72
CA ARG A 90 -10.14 15.27 9.91
C ARG A 90 -9.48 16.21 10.91
N GLN A 91 -9.26 17.45 10.48
CA GLN A 91 -8.82 18.55 11.33
C GLN A 91 -7.64 18.20 12.26
N GLY A 92 -6.58 17.59 11.71
CA GLY A 92 -5.36 17.26 12.46
C GLY A 92 -5.38 15.89 13.14
N ARG A 93 -6.46 15.10 13.02
CA ARG A 93 -6.58 13.78 13.65
C ARG A 93 -6.91 12.70 12.63
N VAL A 94 -6.32 11.53 12.82
CA VAL A 94 -6.70 10.31 12.10
C VAL A 94 -7.77 9.57 12.91
N HIS A 95 -8.86 9.22 12.25
CA HIS A 95 -9.92 8.38 12.78
C HIS A 95 -9.86 7.05 12.05
N HIS A 96 -9.47 6.02 12.79
CA HIS A 96 -9.21 4.68 12.28
C HIS A 96 -10.51 3.95 11.93
N GLY A 97 -10.54 3.33 10.75
CA GLY A 97 -11.61 2.48 10.24
C GLY A 97 -11.02 1.14 9.81
N ALA A 98 -11.87 0.21 9.33
CA ALA A 98 -11.40 -1.11 8.94
C ALA A 98 -10.60 -1.13 7.62
N VAL A 99 -10.63 -0.04 6.85
CA VAL A 99 -9.87 0.10 5.60
C VAL A 99 -9.14 1.45 5.57
N THR A 100 -7.83 1.41 5.34
CA THR A 100 -6.99 2.59 5.09
C THR A 100 -6.62 2.66 3.60
N ALA A 101 -7.17 3.65 2.89
CA ALA A 101 -6.84 3.90 1.49
C ALA A 101 -5.57 4.74 1.35
N VAL A 102 -4.62 4.31 0.50
CA VAL A 102 -3.37 5.04 0.24
C VAL A 102 -3.24 5.26 -1.27
N VAL A 103 -3.15 6.51 -1.71
CA VAL A 103 -2.99 6.88 -3.12
C VAL A 103 -1.53 6.70 -3.54
N SER A 104 -1.31 5.84 -4.53
CA SER A 104 -0.02 5.62 -5.21
C SER A 104 -0.08 6.12 -6.67
N GLY A 105 0.98 5.86 -7.43
CA GLY A 105 1.08 6.32 -8.82
C GLY A 105 1.15 7.85 -8.91
N ASN A 106 0.28 8.43 -9.74
CA ASN A 106 0.14 9.88 -9.92
C ASN A 106 -0.66 10.48 -8.75
N ARG A 107 0.05 11.17 -7.85
CA ARG A 107 -0.50 11.69 -6.58
C ARG A 107 -0.42 13.21 -6.53
N ASP A 108 -1.47 13.88 -6.06
CA ASP A 108 -1.50 15.33 -5.85
C ASP A 108 -1.12 15.70 -4.41
N LEU A 109 0.19 15.69 -4.12
CA LEU A 109 0.69 16.02 -2.78
C LEU A 109 0.25 17.42 -2.31
N PRO A 110 0.33 18.50 -3.11
CA PRO A 110 -0.15 19.81 -2.69
C PRO A 110 -1.62 19.82 -2.26
N ALA A 111 -2.53 19.21 -3.04
CA ALA A 111 -3.95 19.19 -2.69
C ALA A 111 -4.22 18.36 -1.43
N MET A 112 -3.59 17.17 -1.32
CA MET A 112 -3.71 16.32 -0.14
C MET A 112 -3.18 17.03 1.10
N GLN A 113 -2.04 17.71 1.03
CA GLN A 113 -1.47 18.42 2.16
C GLN A 113 -2.34 19.61 2.61
N ALA A 114 -2.97 20.32 1.67
CA ALA A 114 -3.84 21.46 1.98
C ALA A 114 -5.21 21.05 2.57
N ALA A 115 -5.64 19.80 2.37
CA ALA A 115 -6.96 19.35 2.77
C ALA A 115 -7.11 19.19 4.29
N THR A 116 -8.20 19.72 4.83
CA THR A 116 -8.55 19.60 6.25
C THR A 116 -9.37 18.34 6.57
N THR A 117 -9.90 17.67 5.55
CA THR A 117 -10.51 16.33 5.62
C THR A 117 -10.03 15.52 4.44
N ARG A 118 -9.58 14.28 4.68
CA ARG A 118 -9.16 13.32 3.65
C ARG A 118 -9.60 11.91 4.02
N TRP A 119 -10.09 11.17 3.05
CA TRP A 119 -10.43 9.75 3.13
C TRP A 119 -9.32 8.85 2.59
N SER A 120 -8.27 9.44 2.03
CA SER A 120 -7.08 8.75 1.57
C SER A 120 -5.79 9.38 2.11
N PHE A 121 -4.75 8.56 2.14
CA PHE A 121 -3.40 8.90 2.58
C PHE A 121 -2.42 8.82 1.41
N TYR A 122 -1.22 9.32 1.59
CA TYR A 122 -0.21 9.47 0.55
C TYR A 122 0.81 8.33 0.60
N ASP A 123 1.05 7.66 -0.51
CA ASP A 123 2.18 6.73 -0.66
C ASP A 123 3.41 7.53 -1.12
N GLY A 124 4.40 7.72 -0.25
CA GLY A 124 5.64 8.46 -0.50
C GLY A 124 6.65 7.71 -1.37
N ARG A 125 7.75 8.39 -1.71
CA ARG A 125 8.95 7.81 -2.35
C ARG A 125 10.18 8.02 -1.48
N LEU A 126 11.27 7.30 -1.74
CA LEU A 126 12.54 7.52 -1.02
C LEU A 126 13.05 8.96 -1.14
N THR A 127 12.69 9.66 -2.22
CA THR A 127 13.01 11.07 -2.43
C THR A 127 12.20 12.02 -1.54
N ASP A 128 11.18 11.53 -0.83
CA ASP A 128 10.36 12.30 0.12
C ASP A 128 10.89 12.23 1.56
N LEU A 129 11.77 11.27 1.86
CA LEU A 129 12.45 11.16 3.14
C LEU A 129 13.28 12.43 3.41
N GLY A 130 13.16 12.98 4.61
CA GLY A 130 13.84 14.19 5.07
C GLY A 130 13.11 15.48 4.74
N LYS A 131 11.93 15.42 4.09
CA LYS A 131 11.12 16.60 3.78
C LYS A 131 10.17 17.01 4.91
N GLY A 132 10.08 16.23 5.98
CA GLY A 132 9.21 16.52 7.13
C GLY A 132 7.71 16.42 6.81
N ILE A 133 7.33 15.52 5.90
CA ILE A 133 5.91 15.25 5.59
C ILE A 133 5.31 14.48 6.78
N SER A 134 4.15 14.92 7.29
CA SER A 134 3.55 14.25 8.46
C SER A 134 3.20 12.78 8.14
N PRO A 135 3.47 11.82 9.05
CA PRO A 135 3.01 10.43 8.89
C PRO A 135 1.47 10.31 8.88
N THR A 136 0.75 11.32 9.42
CA THR A 136 -0.73 11.41 9.30
C THR A 136 -1.21 11.79 7.89
N LEU A 137 -0.28 12.15 7.00
CA LEU A 137 -0.52 12.33 5.56
C LEU A 137 0.14 11.19 4.79
N MET A 138 1.40 10.85 5.09
CA MET A 138 2.21 9.87 4.36
C MET A 138 2.57 8.69 5.27
N PRO A 139 1.68 7.70 5.46
CA PRO A 139 1.95 6.57 6.36
C PRO A 139 2.88 5.51 5.74
N LEU A 140 3.11 5.56 4.42
CA LEU A 140 3.84 4.56 3.66
C LEU A 140 4.81 5.24 2.71
N VAL A 141 5.99 4.64 2.52
CA VAL A 141 6.94 4.97 1.47
C VAL A 141 7.14 3.73 0.60
N SER A 142 6.80 3.83 -0.68
CA SER A 142 7.05 2.77 -1.66
C SER A 142 8.17 3.17 -2.62
N ASN A 143 9.01 2.22 -3.03
CA ASN A 143 10.00 2.48 -4.07
C ASN A 143 10.29 1.25 -4.95
N ASN A 144 10.80 1.45 -6.16
CA ASN A 144 11.22 0.34 -7.00
C ASN A 144 12.39 -0.40 -6.32
N TRP A 145 12.36 -1.73 -6.32
CA TRP A 145 13.42 -2.59 -5.79
C TRP A 145 14.80 -2.29 -6.41
N SER A 146 14.86 -1.83 -7.66
CA SER A 146 16.11 -1.41 -8.32
C SER A 146 16.89 -0.34 -7.56
N ALA A 147 16.28 0.40 -6.62
CA ALA A 147 17.00 1.29 -5.73
C ALA A 147 18.02 0.57 -4.83
N VAL A 148 17.81 -0.70 -4.53
CA VAL A 148 18.77 -1.55 -3.78
C VAL A 148 19.94 -2.00 -4.68
N GLY A 149 19.77 -1.93 -6.00
CA GLY A 149 20.78 -2.33 -6.99
C GLY A 149 20.99 -3.86 -7.13
N TYR A 150 20.17 -4.67 -6.46
CA TYR A 150 20.27 -6.13 -6.51
C TYR A 150 19.45 -6.73 -7.67
N THR A 151 20.11 -7.47 -8.56
CA THR A 151 19.50 -8.13 -9.72
C THR A 151 19.65 -9.66 -9.73
N GLY A 152 20.26 -10.24 -8.70
CA GLY A 152 20.51 -11.68 -8.59
C GLY A 152 21.93 -12.02 -8.14
N GLY A 153 22.15 -13.29 -7.76
CA GLY A 153 23.44 -13.76 -7.22
C GLY A 153 23.63 -13.42 -5.73
N PRO A 154 24.88 -13.32 -5.24
CA PRO A 154 25.14 -13.02 -3.83
C PRO A 154 24.63 -11.64 -3.40
N PHE A 155 23.87 -11.59 -2.30
CA PHE A 155 23.45 -10.33 -1.70
C PHE A 155 24.60 -9.72 -0.88
N THR A 156 25.25 -8.69 -1.44
CA THR A 156 26.47 -8.11 -0.88
C THR A 156 26.20 -7.30 0.39
N ALA A 157 27.25 -7.08 1.20
CA ALA A 157 27.16 -6.19 2.36
C ALA A 157 26.75 -4.76 1.98
N ALA A 158 27.09 -4.29 0.77
CA ALA A 158 26.69 -2.99 0.27
C ALA A 158 25.18 -2.93 0.00
N HIS A 159 24.58 -3.95 -0.63
CA HIS A 159 23.13 -4.02 -0.81
C HIS A 159 22.41 -4.01 0.54
N ARG A 160 22.90 -4.77 1.52
CA ARG A 160 22.31 -4.85 2.86
C ARG A 160 22.40 -3.53 3.62
N ALA A 161 23.54 -2.86 3.56
CA ALA A 161 23.71 -1.54 4.16
C ALA A 161 22.77 -0.51 3.51
N LEU A 162 22.61 -0.56 2.18
CA LEU A 162 21.73 0.35 1.45
C LEU A 162 20.26 0.12 1.79
N LEU A 163 19.79 -1.14 1.75
CA LEU A 163 18.42 -1.51 2.13
C LEU A 163 18.09 -1.04 3.55
N ARG A 164 18.94 -1.39 4.54
CA ARG A 164 18.76 -0.95 5.92
C ARG A 164 18.73 0.56 6.06
N SER A 165 19.59 1.28 5.33
CA SER A 165 19.58 2.75 5.38
C SER A 165 18.27 3.37 4.87
N TYR A 166 17.55 2.72 3.97
CA TYR A 166 16.22 3.16 3.55
C TYR A 166 15.16 2.89 4.60
N VAL A 167 15.18 1.68 5.17
CA VAL A 167 14.24 1.29 6.23
C VAL A 167 14.42 2.15 7.47
N ASP A 168 15.65 2.25 7.99
CA ASP A 168 15.98 3.05 9.18
C ASP A 168 15.51 4.51 9.04
N ARG A 169 15.67 5.09 7.85
CA ARG A 169 15.24 6.48 7.59
C ARG A 169 13.72 6.61 7.53
N ALA A 170 13.03 5.66 6.91
CA ALA A 170 11.56 5.67 6.87
C ALA A 170 10.98 5.52 8.28
N HIS A 171 11.47 4.54 9.04
CA HIS A 171 11.04 4.31 10.42
C HIS A 171 11.37 5.47 11.36
N ALA A 172 12.55 6.11 11.21
CA ALA A 172 12.91 7.29 12.00
C ALA A 172 11.97 8.48 11.78
N GLU A 173 11.31 8.56 10.62
CA GLU A 173 10.30 9.58 10.30
C GLU A 173 8.86 9.10 10.55
N GLY A 174 8.68 7.86 11.01
CA GLY A 174 7.39 7.26 11.36
C GLY A 174 6.59 6.72 10.18
N TYR A 175 7.24 6.41 9.06
CA TYR A 175 6.60 5.79 7.90
C TYR A 175 6.90 4.31 7.86
N GLN A 176 5.94 3.53 7.37
CA GLN A 176 6.21 2.17 6.90
C GLN A 176 6.88 2.20 5.53
N ILE A 177 7.59 1.15 5.16
CA ILE A 177 8.28 1.05 3.87
C ILE A 177 7.97 -0.24 3.11
N ARG A 178 7.98 -0.14 1.77
CA ARG A 178 7.86 -1.29 0.86
C ARG A 178 8.65 -1.11 -0.43
N PHE A 179 8.95 -2.22 -1.08
CA PHE A 179 9.51 -2.23 -2.42
C PHE A 179 8.59 -2.94 -3.41
N TRP A 180 8.46 -2.36 -4.62
CA TRP A 180 7.72 -2.95 -5.73
C TRP A 180 8.66 -3.34 -6.87
N ALA A 181 8.17 -4.14 -7.82
CA ALA A 181 9.00 -4.78 -8.84
C ALA A 181 10.13 -5.62 -8.23
N THR A 182 9.84 -6.29 -7.12
CA THR A 182 10.68 -7.37 -6.57
C THR A 182 10.67 -8.56 -7.53
N PRO A 183 11.73 -9.39 -7.55
CA PRO A 183 11.73 -10.66 -8.29
C PRO A 183 10.62 -11.57 -7.78
N ASP A 184 9.60 -11.84 -8.61
CA ASP A 184 8.40 -12.58 -8.17
C ASP A 184 8.41 -14.07 -8.54
N ALA A 185 9.14 -14.43 -9.60
CA ALA A 185 9.25 -15.82 -10.04
C ALA A 185 9.88 -16.71 -8.94
N PRO A 186 9.27 -17.87 -8.62
CA PRO A 186 9.82 -18.79 -7.62
C PRO A 186 11.28 -19.17 -7.89
N GLY A 187 12.12 -19.02 -6.87
CA GLY A 187 13.53 -19.40 -6.93
C GLY A 187 14.41 -18.61 -5.97
N ALA A 188 15.70 -18.96 -5.96
CA ALA A 188 16.67 -18.45 -4.99
C ALA A 188 16.78 -16.92 -4.94
N THR A 189 16.62 -16.23 -6.08
CA THR A 189 16.67 -14.75 -6.12
C THR A 189 15.49 -14.14 -5.35
N ARG A 190 14.27 -14.65 -5.55
CA ARG A 190 13.09 -14.20 -4.81
C ARG A 190 13.23 -14.49 -3.32
N ASP A 191 13.61 -15.71 -2.99
CA ASP A 191 13.77 -16.12 -1.58
C ASP A 191 14.85 -15.27 -0.88
N THR A 192 15.90 -14.88 -1.61
CA THR A 192 16.92 -13.94 -1.11
C THR A 192 16.32 -12.56 -0.86
N VAL A 193 15.50 -12.03 -1.78
CA VAL A 193 14.84 -10.74 -1.59
C VAL A 193 13.91 -10.76 -0.38
N TRP A 194 13.03 -11.77 -0.27
CA TRP A 194 12.16 -11.89 0.90
C TRP A 194 12.94 -12.01 2.21
N SER A 195 14.03 -12.79 2.22
CA SER A 195 14.89 -12.93 3.40
C SER A 195 15.54 -11.61 3.81
N GLU A 196 16.01 -10.81 2.84
CA GLU A 196 16.70 -9.55 3.12
C GLU A 196 15.72 -8.41 3.45
N GLU A 197 14.53 -8.40 2.86
CA GLU A 197 13.43 -7.50 3.25
C GLU A 197 13.00 -7.78 4.70
N LEU A 198 12.79 -9.06 5.06
CA LEU A 198 12.43 -9.45 6.43
C LEU A 198 13.55 -9.10 7.42
N ALA A 199 14.81 -9.44 7.10
CA ALA A 199 15.96 -9.15 7.96
C ALA A 199 16.32 -7.66 8.05
N ALA A 200 15.73 -6.82 7.21
CA ALA A 200 15.85 -5.37 7.25
C ALA A 200 14.63 -4.67 7.86
N ASP A 201 13.61 -5.41 8.29
CA ASP A 201 12.37 -4.89 8.88
C ASP A 201 11.50 -4.09 7.88
N VAL A 202 11.41 -4.56 6.63
CA VAL A 202 10.49 -3.99 5.63
C VAL A 202 9.04 -4.36 6.00
N ASP A 203 8.18 -3.34 6.12
CA ASP A 203 6.82 -3.50 6.64
C ASP A 203 5.83 -4.22 5.70
N VAL A 204 6.01 -4.10 4.38
CA VAL A 204 5.05 -4.63 3.39
C VAL A 204 5.77 -5.23 2.20
N PHE A 205 5.49 -6.50 1.95
CA PHE A 205 6.08 -7.28 0.86
C PHE A 205 5.21 -7.18 -0.39
N ASN A 206 5.84 -7.01 -1.55
CA ASN A 206 5.17 -7.06 -2.84
C ASN A 206 5.35 -8.44 -3.48
N THR A 207 4.25 -9.09 -3.89
CA THR A 207 4.29 -10.34 -4.65
C THR A 207 2.97 -10.61 -5.37
N ASP A 208 3.04 -11.33 -6.49
CA ASP A 208 1.87 -11.97 -7.12
C ASP A 208 1.68 -13.42 -6.63
N ASP A 209 2.73 -14.07 -6.08
CA ASP A 209 2.69 -15.41 -5.50
C ASP A 209 2.24 -15.40 -4.02
N LEU A 210 0.96 -15.10 -3.81
CA LEU A 210 0.35 -15.05 -2.47
C LEU A 210 0.51 -16.35 -1.69
N ALA A 211 0.31 -17.50 -2.34
CA ALA A 211 0.43 -18.81 -1.70
C ALA A 211 1.88 -19.11 -1.29
N GLY A 212 2.84 -18.76 -2.15
CA GLY A 212 4.26 -18.90 -1.88
C GLY A 212 4.72 -18.01 -0.73
N LEU A 213 4.33 -16.73 -0.74
CA LEU A 213 4.70 -15.80 0.33
C LEU A 213 4.08 -16.22 1.68
N GLN A 214 2.82 -16.67 1.69
CA GLN A 214 2.18 -17.15 2.92
C GLN A 214 2.96 -18.35 3.50
N SER A 215 3.27 -19.34 2.66
CA SER A 215 4.03 -20.53 3.08
C SER A 215 5.43 -20.16 3.56
N TRP A 216 6.06 -19.17 2.92
CA TRP A 216 7.39 -18.69 3.28
C TRP A 216 7.38 -17.94 4.62
N LEU A 217 6.45 -17.00 4.83
CA LEU A 217 6.32 -16.24 6.08
C LEU A 217 6.04 -17.16 7.27
N LEU A 218 5.11 -18.12 7.15
CA LEU A 218 4.84 -19.08 8.22
C LEU A 218 6.07 -19.93 8.61
N ALA A 219 7.05 -20.09 7.71
CA ALA A 219 8.28 -20.82 7.97
C ALA A 219 9.42 -19.95 8.53
N HIS A 220 9.44 -18.65 8.25
CA HIS A 220 10.56 -17.76 8.56
C HIS A 220 10.22 -16.66 9.58
N ASP A 221 8.94 -16.36 9.75
CA ASP A 221 8.38 -15.43 10.74
C ASP A 221 7.03 -15.93 11.29
N PRO A 222 7.03 -17.01 12.09
CA PRO A 222 5.81 -17.63 12.58
C PRO A 222 5.05 -16.79 13.63
N GLN A 223 5.61 -15.65 14.07
CA GLN A 223 4.94 -14.76 15.03
C GLN A 223 4.05 -13.72 14.34
N GLU A 224 4.30 -13.42 13.06
CA GLU A 224 3.52 -12.48 12.25
C GLU A 224 2.77 -13.14 11.07
N GLY A 225 3.03 -14.42 10.79
CA GLY A 225 2.42 -15.21 9.69
C GLY A 225 1.05 -15.84 9.97
#